data_AF-A0A7W7H0Y6-F1
#
_entry.id   AF-A0A7W7H0Y6-F1
#
_cell.length_a   1.000
_cell.length_b   1.000
_cell.length_c   1.000
_cell.angle_alpha   90.00
_cell.angle_beta   90.00
_cell.angle_gamma   90.00
#
_symmetry.space_group_name_H-M   'P 1'
#
loop_
_entity.id
_entity.type
_entity.pdbx_description
1 polymer ?
#
loop_
_entity_poly.entity_id
_entity_poly.type
_entity_poly.pdbx_seq_one_letter_code
_entity_poly.pdbx_strand_id
1 'polypeptide(L)'
;MVRSDARRNRAGILVAAREALTEDDNASMNQIAQRAGVGHGALYRNYPSREVLILDIYAEEIDTLAGVVPELLATLSPVEALRRWTLDLVAAMRKNHSLGVALSPDAHRSITEQSYGPVIAVII
;
A
#
# COMPACT_ATOMS: atom_id res chain seq x y z
N MET A 1 2.03 14.99 21.98
CA MET A 1 0.82 15.08 21.13
C MET A 1 1.08 14.94 19.62
N VAL A 2 2.30 15.17 19.11
CA VAL A 2 2.60 15.27 17.65
C VAL A 2 2.58 13.96 16.85
N ARG A 3 2.87 12.79 17.45
CA ARG A 3 2.96 11.50 16.72
C ARG A 3 1.63 10.96 16.22
N SER A 4 0.55 11.19 16.97
CA SER A 4 -0.80 10.73 16.62
C SER A 4 -1.30 11.44 15.36
N ASP A 5 -1.13 12.76 15.30
CA ASP A 5 -1.56 13.58 14.17
C ASP A 5 -0.73 13.29 12.93
N ALA A 6 0.58 13.12 13.06
CA ALA A 6 1.45 12.73 11.95
C ALA A 6 1.08 11.35 11.36
N ARG A 7 0.75 10.38 12.20
CA ARG A 7 0.33 9.04 11.76
C ARG A 7 -1.04 9.05 11.10
N ARG A 8 -2.00 9.80 11.66
CA ARG A 8 -3.34 9.97 11.08
C ARG A 8 -3.29 10.73 9.75
N ASN A 9 -2.35 11.68 9.62
CA ASN A 9 -2.08 12.39 8.37
C ASN A 9 -1.48 11.45 7.30
N ARG A 10 -0.54 10.58 7.66
CA ARG A 10 0.03 9.58 6.72
C ARG A 10 -1.02 8.62 6.18
N ALA A 11 -1.85 8.03 7.05
CA ALA A 11 -2.92 7.13 6.63
C ALA A 11 -3.93 7.83 5.69
N GLY A 12 -4.29 9.08 6.00
CA GLY A 12 -5.17 9.88 5.12
C GLY A 12 -4.56 10.14 3.74
N ILE A 13 -3.25 10.41 3.66
CA ILE A 13 -2.54 10.57 2.39
C ILE A 13 -2.56 9.28 1.58
N LEU A 14 -2.31 8.12 2.20
CA LEU A 14 -2.29 6.83 1.49
C LEU A 14 -3.66 6.45 0.92
N VAL A 15 -4.74 6.69 1.68
CA VAL A 15 -6.11 6.47 1.19
C VAL A 15 -6.40 7.37 -0.02
N ALA A 16 -6.16 8.68 0.12
CA ALA A 16 -6.39 9.63 -0.96
C ALA A 16 -5.53 9.34 -2.20
N ALA A 17 -4.28 8.91 -2.00
CA ALA A 17 -3.38 8.52 -3.08
C ALA A 17 -3.90 7.27 -3.81
N ARG A 18 -4.32 6.23 -3.08
CA ARG A 18 -4.89 5.01 -3.67
C ARG A 18 -6.12 5.31 -4.52
N GLU A 19 -7.04 6.12 -4.00
CA GLU A 19 -8.23 6.52 -4.74
C GLU A 19 -7.89 7.31 -6.00
N ALA A 20 -7.03 8.33 -5.89
CA ALA A 20 -6.65 9.17 -7.01
C ALA A 20 -5.94 8.36 -8.11
N LEU A 21 -5.04 7.45 -7.72
CA LEU A 21 -4.30 6.62 -8.65
C LEU A 21 -5.15 5.50 -9.27
N THR A 22 -6.20 5.03 -8.57
CA THR A 22 -7.16 4.07 -9.14
C THR A 22 -8.05 4.73 -10.20
N GLU A 23 -8.39 6.01 -10.01
CA GLU A 23 -9.17 6.78 -10.99
C GLU A 23 -8.32 7.25 -12.18
N ASP A 24 -7.08 7.66 -11.93
CA ASP A 24 -6.13 8.11 -12.94
C ASP A 24 -4.69 7.73 -12.52
N ASP A 25 -4.11 6.77 -13.24
CA ASP A 25 -2.73 6.30 -13.01
C ASP A 25 -1.68 7.43 -13.15
N ASN A 26 -2.04 8.59 -13.74
CA ASN A 26 -1.18 9.77 -13.88
C ASN A 26 -1.42 10.86 -12.82
N ALA A 27 -2.37 10.68 -11.90
CA ALA A 27 -2.76 11.69 -10.91
C ALA A 27 -1.54 12.30 -10.19
N SER A 28 -1.35 13.61 -10.31
CA SER A 28 -0.18 14.31 -9.78
C SER A 28 -0.13 14.32 -8.26
N MET A 29 1.08 14.49 -7.70
CA MET A 29 1.29 14.71 -6.26
C MET A 29 0.44 15.87 -5.72
N ASN A 30 0.19 16.90 -6.53
CA ASN A 30 -0.64 18.04 -6.17
C ASN A 30 -2.12 17.68 -6.05
N GLN A 31 -2.66 16.89 -6.99
CA GLN A 31 -4.04 16.39 -6.91
C GLN A 31 -4.23 15.48 -5.69
N ILE A 32 -3.24 14.64 -5.38
CA ILE A 32 -3.25 13.78 -4.20
C ILE A 32 -3.24 14.61 -2.92
N ALA A 33 -2.38 15.64 -2.82
CA ALA A 33 -2.33 16.54 -1.66
C ALA A 33 -3.67 17.25 -1.43
N GLN A 34 -4.29 17.74 -2.51
CA GLN A 34 -5.60 18.39 -2.46
C GLN A 34 -6.67 17.42 -1.97
N ARG A 35 -6.71 16.19 -2.50
CA ARG A 35 -7.68 15.16 -2.08
C ARG A 35 -7.48 14.75 -0.62
N ALA A 36 -6.23 14.64 -0.18
CA ALA A 36 -5.89 14.31 1.21
C ALA A 36 -6.16 15.48 2.20
N GLY A 37 -6.47 16.68 1.70
CA GLY A 37 -6.65 17.88 2.54
C GLY A 37 -5.34 18.35 3.21
N VAL A 38 -4.19 18.03 2.61
CA VAL A 38 -2.87 18.38 3.14
C VAL A 38 -2.19 19.44 2.29
N GLY A 39 -1.40 20.32 2.91
CA GLY A 39 -0.58 21.27 2.15
C GLY A 39 0.51 20.56 1.34
N HIS A 40 0.82 21.06 0.15
CA HIS A 40 1.87 20.50 -0.74
C HIS A 40 3.20 20.27 -0.02
N GLY A 41 3.66 21.24 0.77
CA GLY A 41 4.90 21.10 1.54
C GLY A 41 4.83 19.98 2.59
N ALA A 42 3.66 19.68 3.14
CA ALA A 42 3.48 18.55 4.06
C ALA A 42 3.51 17.21 3.31
N LEU A 43 2.89 17.13 2.13
CA LEU A 43 2.98 15.94 1.29
C LEU A 43 4.42 15.66 0.88
N TYR A 44 5.11 16.62 0.27
CA TYR A 44 6.50 16.44 -0.21
C TYR A 44 7.51 16.15 0.91
N ARG A 45 7.27 16.64 2.14
CA ARG A 45 8.11 16.28 3.30
C ARG A 45 7.97 14.82 3.72
N ASN A 46 6.77 14.24 3.59
CA ASN A 46 6.53 12.83 3.90
C ASN A 46 6.84 11.93 2.69
N TYR A 47 6.64 12.46 1.49
CA TYR A 47 6.74 11.76 0.20
C TYR A 47 7.54 12.61 -0.79
N PRO A 48 8.89 12.54 -0.73
CA PRO A 48 9.75 13.33 -1.60
C PRO A 48 9.55 13.05 -3.10
N SER A 49 9.07 11.85 -3.44
CA SER A 49 8.77 11.45 -4.81
C SER A 49 7.50 10.60 -4.88
N ARG A 50 6.94 10.47 -6.09
CA ARG A 50 5.76 9.64 -6.36
C ARG A 50 6.04 8.16 -6.07
N GLU A 51 7.25 7.71 -6.38
CA GLU A 51 7.71 6.35 -6.15
C GLU A 51 7.69 6.00 -4.66
N VAL A 52 8.16 6.90 -3.79
CA VAL A 52 8.11 6.70 -2.32
C VAL A 52 6.67 6.55 -1.83
N LEU A 53 5.74 7.34 -2.37
CA LEU A 53 4.32 7.24 -2.03
C LEU A 53 3.73 5.90 -2.49
N ILE A 54 4.04 5.47 -3.71
CA ILE A 54 3.57 4.20 -4.26
C ILE A 54 4.13 3.01 -3.45
N LEU A 55 5.42 3.05 -3.08
CA LEU A 55 6.05 2.04 -2.23
C LEU A 55 5.33 1.89 -0.89
N ASP A 56 4.98 3.01 -0.26
CA ASP A 56 4.25 3.03 1.00
C ASP A 56 2.83 2.44 0.86
N ILE A 57 2.14 2.71 -0.26
CA ILE A 57 0.81 2.12 -0.54
C ILE A 57 0.93 0.60 -0.64
N TYR A 58 1.96 0.10 -1.34
CA TYR A 58 2.22 -1.34 -1.42
C TYR A 58 2.53 -1.94 -0.05
N ALA A 59 3.37 -1.29 0.76
CA ALA A 59 3.72 -1.77 2.09
C ALA A 59 2.49 -1.86 3.01
N GLU A 60 1.62 -0.84 3.03
CA GLU A 60 0.39 -0.86 3.83
C GLU A 60 -0.57 -1.99 3.41
N GLU A 61 -0.63 -2.29 2.10
CA GLU A 61 -1.49 -3.37 1.60
C GLU A 61 -0.95 -4.75 1.96
N ILE A 62 0.36 -4.96 1.89
CA ILE A 62 1.01 -6.19 2.38
C ILE A 62 0.79 -6.34 3.89
N ASP A 63 0.95 -5.27 4.67
CA ASP A 63 0.71 -5.30 6.12
C ASP A 63 -0.76 -5.65 6.43
N THR A 64 -1.70 -5.12 5.65
CA THR A 64 -3.14 -5.43 5.78
C THR A 64 -3.40 -6.91 5.47
N LEU A 65 -2.82 -7.44 4.39
CA LEU A 65 -2.96 -8.85 4.00
C LEU A 65 -2.30 -9.80 5.02
N ALA A 66 -1.16 -9.43 5.61
CA ALA A 66 -0.55 -10.21 6.67
C ALA A 66 -1.38 -10.16 7.96
N GLY A 67 -1.94 -8.99 8.27
CA GLY A 67 -2.73 -8.73 9.48
C GLY A 67 -4.03 -9.52 9.57
N VAL A 68 -4.63 -9.94 8.45
CA VAL A 68 -5.86 -10.74 8.45
C VAL A 68 -5.63 -12.23 8.73
N VAL A 69 -4.40 -12.73 8.61
CA VAL A 69 -4.09 -14.16 8.77
C VAL A 69 -4.49 -14.71 10.15
N PRO A 70 -4.18 -14.04 11.29
CA PRO A 70 -4.59 -14.52 12.61
C PRO A 70 -6.12 -14.64 12.76
N GLU A 71 -6.88 -13.71 12.19
CA GLU A 71 -8.35 -13.72 12.23
C GLU A 71 -8.94 -14.88 11.40
N LEU A 72 -8.35 -15.14 10.23
CA LEU A 72 -8.73 -16.28 9.40
C LEU A 72 -8.43 -17.60 10.11
N LEU A 73 -7.27 -17.73 10.75
CA LEU A 73 -6.91 -18.94 11.52
C LEU A 73 -7.74 -19.13 12.79
N ALA A 74 -8.32 -18.05 13.33
CA ALA A 74 -9.24 -18.15 14.47
C ALA A 74 -10.63 -18.70 14.09
N THR A 75 -11.00 -18.65 12.81
CA THR A 75 -12.37 -18.94 12.35
C THR A 75 -12.47 -20.06 11.32
N LEU A 76 -11.38 -20.39 10.64
CA LEU A 76 -11.32 -21.37 9.54
C LEU A 76 -10.27 -22.44 9.82
N SER A 77 -10.39 -23.60 9.15
CA SER A 77 -9.29 -24.55 9.12
C SER A 77 -8.06 -23.94 8.40
N PRO A 78 -6.82 -24.41 8.67
CA PRO A 78 -5.62 -23.85 8.04
C PRO A 78 -5.67 -23.82 6.50
N VAL A 79 -6.24 -24.84 5.87
CA VAL A 79 -6.38 -24.93 4.41
C VAL A 79 -7.40 -23.92 3.88
N GLU A 80 -8.50 -23.71 4.60
CA GLU A 80 -9.52 -22.72 4.23
C GLU A 80 -9.02 -21.28 4.44
N ALA A 81 -8.29 -21.04 5.54
CA ALA A 81 -7.62 -19.78 5.81
C ALA A 81 -6.61 -19.44 4.72
N LEU A 82 -5.75 -20.40 4.34
CA LEU A 82 -4.78 -20.24 3.25
C LEU A 82 -5.50 -19.92 1.93
N ARG A 83 -6.52 -20.70 1.56
CA ARG A 83 -7.30 -20.47 0.33
C ARG A 83 -7.89 -19.06 0.31
N ARG A 84 -8.52 -18.63 1.41
CA ARG A 84 -9.12 -17.30 1.52
C ARG A 84 -8.06 -16.20 1.40
N TRP A 85 -6.97 -16.33 2.14
CA TRP A 85 -5.87 -15.38 2.12
C TRP A 85 -5.23 -15.26 0.72
N THR A 86 -5.01 -16.38 0.01
CA THR A 86 -4.48 -16.36 -1.35
C THR A 86 -5.43 -15.66 -2.34
N LEU A 87 -6.75 -15.82 -2.18
CA LEU A 87 -7.72 -15.09 -3.00
C LEU A 87 -7.68 -13.58 -2.72
N ASP A 88 -7.56 -13.19 -1.45
CA ASP A 88 -7.44 -11.79 -1.05
C ASP A 88 -6.13 -11.17 -1.57
N LEU A 89 -5.02 -11.92 -1.53
CA LEU A 89 -3.72 -11.54 -2.11
C LEU A 89 -3.82 -11.32 -3.63
N VAL A 90 -4.41 -12.27 -4.38
CA VAL A 90 -4.57 -12.14 -5.83
C VAL A 90 -5.49 -10.96 -6.19
N ALA A 91 -6.53 -10.73 -5.40
CA ALA A 91 -7.44 -9.59 -5.59
C ALA A 91 -6.72 -8.25 -5.37
N ALA A 92 -5.87 -8.15 -4.34
CA ALA A 92 -5.02 -7.00 -4.07
C ALA A 92 -4.01 -6.75 -5.21
N MET A 93 -3.30 -7.80 -5.65
CA MET A 93 -2.36 -7.70 -6.78
C MET A 93 -3.04 -7.22 -8.07
N ARG A 94 -4.25 -7.67 -8.36
CA ARG A 94 -5.00 -7.22 -9.55
C ARG A 94 -5.40 -5.75 -9.47
N LYS A 95 -5.77 -5.24 -8.29
CA LYS A 95 -6.07 -3.82 -8.08
C LYS A 95 -4.83 -2.95 -8.28
N ASN A 96 -3.67 -3.45 -7.84
CA ASN A 96 -2.42 -2.68 -7.89
C ASN A 96 -1.58 -2.91 -9.16
N HIS A 97 -1.96 -3.85 -10.01
CA HIS A 97 -1.28 -4.06 -11.28
C HIS A 97 -1.39 -2.82 -12.18
N SER A 98 -2.45 -2.01 -12.07
CA SER A 98 -2.51 -0.69 -12.75
C SER A 98 -1.45 0.27 -12.20
N LEU A 99 -1.26 0.30 -10.88
CA LEU A 99 -0.28 1.14 -10.19
C LEU A 99 1.18 0.76 -10.50
N GLY A 100 1.44 -0.54 -10.72
CA GLY A 100 2.76 -1.07 -11.01
C GLY A 100 3.24 -0.79 -12.43
N VAL A 101 2.33 -0.63 -13.40
CA VAL A 101 2.69 -0.24 -14.78
C VAL A 101 3.17 1.22 -14.84
N ALA A 102 2.81 2.05 -13.86
CA ALA A 102 3.23 3.44 -13.74
C ALA A 102 4.62 3.64 -13.11
N LEU A 103 5.32 2.56 -12.73
CA LEU A 103 6.64 2.62 -12.12
C LEU A 103 7.75 2.37 -13.14
N SER A 104 8.86 3.11 -13.02
CA SER A 104 10.06 2.83 -13.83
C SER A 104 10.61 1.43 -13.49
N PRO A 105 11.34 0.78 -14.42
CA PRO A 105 11.93 -0.54 -14.19
C PRO A 105 12.80 -0.64 -12.92
N ASP A 106 13.40 0.46 -12.48
CA ASP A 106 14.25 0.52 -11.28
C ASP A 106 13.42 0.52 -9.97
N ALA A 107 12.23 1.11 -9.99
CA ALA A 107 11.30 1.07 -8.87
C ALA A 107 10.67 -0.32 -8.69
N HIS A 108 10.45 -1.07 -9.78
CA HIS A 108 10.05 -2.49 -9.73
C HIS A 108 11.05 -3.35 -8.96
N ARG A 109 12.35 -3.14 -9.17
CA ARG A 109 13.41 -3.90 -8.48
C ARG A 109 13.42 -3.64 -6.97
N SER A 110 13.28 -2.38 -6.56
CA SER A 110 13.23 -2.01 -5.14
C SER A 110 11.98 -2.55 -4.44
N ILE A 111 10.80 -2.54 -5.09
CA ILE A 111 9.58 -3.17 -4.54
C ILE A 111 9.81 -4.65 -4.26
N THR A 112 10.43 -5.35 -5.20
CA THR A 112 10.61 -6.80 -5.13
C THR A 112 11.56 -7.20 -3.99
N GLU A 113 12.56 -6.36 -3.68
CA GLU A 113 13.50 -6.62 -2.59
C GLU A 113 12.96 -6.19 -1.21
N GLN A 114 12.17 -5.11 -1.13
CA GLN A 114 11.66 -4.56 0.14
C GLN A 114 10.28 -5.11 0.57
N SER A 115 9.42 -5.50 -0.37
CA SER A 115 8.00 -5.80 -0.07
C SER A 115 7.71 -7.29 0.16
N TYR A 116 8.55 -8.21 -0.31
CA TYR A 116 8.30 -9.65 -0.15
C TYR A 116 8.87 -10.24 1.15
N GLY A 117 9.68 -9.49 1.92
CA GLY A 117 10.25 -9.96 3.19
C GLY A 117 9.20 -10.46 4.19
N PRO A 118 8.14 -9.68 4.48
CA PRO A 118 7.06 -10.12 5.38
C PRO A 118 6.26 -11.31 4.83
N VAL A 119 6.04 -11.39 3.51
CA VAL A 119 5.30 -12.49 2.87
C VAL A 119 6.09 -13.79 2.93
N ILE A 120 7.41 -13.73 2.72
CA ILE A 120 8.31 -14.90 2.83
C ILE A 120 8.37 -15.40 4.29
N ALA A 121 8.36 -14.50 5.28
CA ALA A 121 8.43 -14.87 6.70
C ALA A 121 7.20 -15.64 7.22
N VAL A 122 6.07 -15.62 6.51
CA VAL A 122 4.85 -16.36 6.91
C VAL A 122 4.80 -17.76 6.27
N ILE A 123 5.66 -18.04 5.29
CA ILE A 123 5.68 -19.29 4.52
C ILE A 123 6.74 -20.29 5.05
N ILE A 124 7.72 -19.82 5.84
CA ILE A 124 8.82 -20.61 6.41
C ILE A 124 8.64 -20.72 7.93
#